data_AF-A0A937UA04-F1
#
_entry.id   AF-A0A937UA04-F1
#
_cell.length_a   1.000
_cell.length_b   1.000
_cell.length_c   1.000
_cell.angle_alpha   90.00
_cell.angle_beta   90.00
_cell.angle_gamma   90.00
#
_symmetry.space_group_name_H-M   'P 1'
#
loop_
_entity.id
_entity.type
_entity.pdbx_description
1 polymer ?
#
loop_
_entity_poly.entity_id
_entity_poly.type
_entity_poly.pdbx_seq_one_letter_code
_entity_poly.pdbx_strand_id
1 'polypeptide(L)'
;MAQQPANASTSTRCGAARRGIDYVASLPADMSGMRGAVLLLKGRYEVLGSLKMFAPGVVLRGQGMGEDGTVLIAAGQDRRTLIRIAGADDRTNPSGRSYRITDEYVPVGACSFHVSTTQGLNVGDTVNIVRPSTEEWIDRLGMTRFGGGLGNWRGWKPGSRDLLWDRVITSVTEDSIAVDAPITTAIEAQFGGGSLQPYSWPGRISHVGVENLRCESAFIPGNPKDEAHSWMALTMENIENAWVRQVTFAHFAGSAVALWESCKWITVQDCASLSPVSENGGYRRHTFFTMGQLTLFLHCWAQQGRHDFSVGHCAAGPNAFVQCQVSSPSRDSGPIESWASGTLYDNVNIEGNALRLCNRQSKGQGIGWAAANSVLWQCSAAVVNCENPPTARNWAFGCWGEFAGDGIWRHSNSFVKPASLYLSQLADRLGSEAAKRIQLMQFSTSSATNPTVKQAAELTTASRKPAPQLASYIAEASKRNSISANAGDAKTLEEVSGERSQTPESGAKKELSLINGWLTCDGRLFTGRSAGVAWWRGNIRPSEAPSFGQGVTRFVPGRIGPGLTDDLDVLFYDVNHPVRRRLHRSYIRKCLHNFAENSNVIQLTGAEFTGPLEFIQFWLDTVTDWEQE
;
A
#
# COMPACT_ATOMS: atom_id res chain seq x y z
N MET A 1 -8.64 17.32 16.57
CA MET A 1 -8.31 16.21 17.49
C MET A 1 -9.47 16.03 18.48
N ALA A 2 -9.78 14.80 18.89
CA ALA A 2 -10.90 14.42 19.75
C ALA A 2 -10.37 13.52 20.92
N GLN A 3 -10.31 14.02 22.15
CA GLN A 3 -9.85 13.35 23.40
C GLN A 3 -10.85 12.30 23.94
N GLN A 4 -10.42 11.13 24.42
CA GLN A 4 -11.32 10.15 25.04
C GLN A 4 -10.82 9.78 26.46
N PRO A 5 -11.67 9.68 27.48
CA PRO A 5 -11.30 9.32 28.84
C PRO A 5 -11.01 7.82 28.98
N ALA A 6 -10.06 7.50 29.86
CA ALA A 6 -9.48 6.18 30.06
C ALA A 6 -10.43 5.07 30.59
N ASN A 7 -11.71 5.38 30.88
CA ASN A 7 -12.64 4.51 31.61
C ASN A 7 -13.90 4.06 30.85
N ALA A 8 -13.96 4.18 29.52
CA ALA A 8 -15.08 3.63 28.73
C ALA A 8 -14.92 2.12 28.45
N SER A 9 -16.03 1.37 28.36
CA SER A 9 -16.04 -0.05 27.98
C SER A 9 -15.45 -0.29 26.58
N THR A 10 -14.96 -1.50 26.32
CA THR A 10 -14.18 -1.89 25.13
C THR A 10 -14.90 -1.62 23.79
N SER A 11 -16.23 -1.81 23.72
CA SER A 11 -17.04 -1.49 22.53
C SER A 11 -17.13 0.02 22.24
N THR A 12 -16.97 0.87 23.27
CA THR A 12 -17.08 2.33 23.19
C THR A 12 -15.83 2.99 22.59
N ARG A 13 -14.67 2.29 22.58
CA ARG A 13 -13.37 2.83 22.14
C ARG A 13 -13.08 2.67 20.64
N CYS A 14 -13.60 1.63 19.98
CA CYS A 14 -13.49 1.45 18.53
C CYS A 14 -14.18 2.59 17.76
N GLY A 15 -15.43 2.90 18.14
CA GLY A 15 -16.21 3.97 17.50
C GLY A 15 -15.58 5.36 17.72
N ALA A 16 -14.76 5.52 18.75
CA ALA A 16 -14.18 6.80 19.13
C ALA A 16 -13.06 7.26 18.20
N ALA A 17 -12.10 6.38 17.87
CA ALA A 17 -11.06 6.70 16.91
C ALA A 17 -11.66 7.03 15.54
N ARG A 18 -12.69 6.27 15.12
CA ARG A 18 -13.42 6.52 13.87
C ARG A 18 -14.11 7.89 13.87
N ARG A 19 -14.88 8.21 14.91
CA ARG A 19 -15.55 9.52 15.05
C ARG A 19 -14.55 10.68 15.05
N GLY A 20 -13.39 10.51 15.70
CA GLY A 20 -12.32 11.50 15.67
C GLY A 20 -11.81 11.74 14.24
N ILE A 21 -11.62 10.68 13.46
CA ILE A 21 -11.22 10.76 12.05
C ILE A 21 -12.30 11.49 11.23
N ASP A 22 -13.57 11.11 11.38
CA ASP A 22 -14.68 11.72 10.65
C ASP A 22 -14.82 13.22 10.97
N TYR A 23 -14.68 13.58 12.25
CA TYR A 23 -14.68 14.99 12.65
C TYR A 23 -13.54 15.77 12.02
N VAL A 24 -12.30 15.28 12.11
CA VAL A 24 -11.14 15.99 11.52
C VAL A 24 -11.26 16.06 10.00
N ALA A 25 -11.79 15.03 9.35
CA ALA A 25 -12.08 15.03 7.92
C ALA A 25 -13.09 16.13 7.52
N SER A 26 -14.00 16.52 8.42
CA SER A 26 -14.97 17.59 8.18
C SER A 26 -14.39 19.01 8.32
N LEU A 27 -13.23 19.17 8.98
CA LEU A 27 -12.62 20.48 9.21
C LEU A 27 -12.04 21.05 7.91
N PRO A 28 -12.05 22.39 7.73
CA PRO A 28 -11.37 23.00 6.59
C PRO A 28 -9.87 22.71 6.64
N ALA A 29 -9.26 22.53 5.46
CA ALA A 29 -7.82 22.41 5.35
C ALA A 29 -7.15 23.78 5.54
N ASP A 30 -5.97 23.80 6.17
CA ASP A 30 -5.11 24.97 6.26
C ASP A 30 -4.32 25.21 4.96
N MET A 31 -3.46 26.24 4.95
CA MET A 31 -2.63 26.59 3.78
C MET A 31 -1.63 25.49 3.37
N SER A 32 -1.35 24.53 4.26
CA SER A 32 -0.49 23.38 3.98
C SER A 32 -1.28 22.15 3.52
N GLY A 33 -2.60 22.27 3.35
CA GLY A 33 -3.49 21.15 2.99
C GLY A 33 -3.88 20.27 4.16
N MET A 34 -3.52 20.63 5.40
CA MET A 34 -3.80 19.85 6.60
C MET A 34 -5.14 20.26 7.21
N ARG A 35 -6.04 19.30 7.45
CA ARG A 35 -7.28 19.50 8.24
C ARG A 35 -7.04 19.35 9.73
N GLY A 36 -5.97 18.64 10.08
CA GLY A 36 -5.52 18.44 11.44
C GLY A 36 -5.25 16.96 11.71
N ALA A 37 -5.29 16.62 12.98
CA ALA A 37 -4.90 15.30 13.41
C ALA A 37 -5.88 14.76 14.47
N VAL A 38 -5.85 13.44 14.68
CA VAL A 38 -6.55 12.67 15.71
C VAL A 38 -5.49 12.12 16.66
N LEU A 39 -5.49 12.58 17.92
CA LEU A 39 -4.54 12.17 18.96
C LEU A 39 -5.22 11.07 19.76
N LEU A 40 -4.66 9.88 19.69
CA LEU A 40 -4.99 8.81 20.60
C LEU A 40 -4.00 8.87 21.76
N LEU A 41 -4.53 9.01 22.98
CA LEU A 41 -3.69 9.01 24.18
C LEU A 41 -3.06 7.63 24.39
N LYS A 42 -2.12 7.53 25.32
CA LYS A 42 -1.60 6.22 25.75
C LYS A 42 -2.74 5.33 26.23
N GLY A 43 -2.69 4.06 25.85
CA GLY A 43 -3.74 3.10 26.13
C GLY A 43 -3.95 2.12 25.00
N ARG A 44 -4.78 1.11 25.29
CA ARG A 44 -5.14 0.04 24.36
C ARG A 44 -6.54 0.29 23.80
N TYR A 45 -6.67 0.25 22.48
CA TYR A 45 -7.88 0.55 21.73
C TYR A 45 -8.22 -0.62 20.82
N GLU A 46 -9.24 -1.39 21.17
CA GLU A 46 -9.74 -2.44 20.29
C GLU A 46 -10.53 -1.86 19.13
N VAL A 47 -10.26 -2.38 17.93
CA VAL A 47 -10.92 -2.01 16.68
C VAL A 47 -11.46 -3.29 16.06
N LEU A 48 -12.79 -3.48 16.07
CA LEU A 48 -13.45 -4.67 15.49
C LEU A 48 -13.55 -4.61 13.96
N GLY A 49 -13.48 -3.42 13.37
CA GLY A 49 -13.48 -3.17 11.93
C GLY A 49 -12.20 -2.47 11.47
N SER A 50 -12.29 -1.68 10.41
CA SER A 50 -11.17 -0.89 9.88
C SER A 50 -11.29 0.58 10.25
N LEU A 51 -10.17 1.23 10.54
CA LEU A 51 -10.04 2.68 10.52
C LEU A 51 -9.81 3.12 9.08
N LYS A 52 -10.87 3.57 8.42
CA LYS A 52 -10.83 4.08 7.04
C LYS A 52 -10.45 5.57 7.03
N MET A 53 -9.46 5.99 6.26
CA MET A 53 -9.04 7.39 6.12
C MET A 53 -9.16 7.79 4.64
N PHE A 54 -10.27 8.42 4.29
CA PHE A 54 -10.63 8.74 2.90
C PHE A 54 -10.60 10.24 2.56
N ALA A 55 -10.26 11.08 3.54
CA ALA A 55 -10.15 12.52 3.35
C ALA A 55 -8.67 12.94 3.36
N PRO A 56 -8.30 13.96 2.55
CA PRO A 56 -6.95 14.52 2.58
C PRO A 56 -6.70 15.31 3.86
N GLY A 57 -5.44 15.48 4.23
CA GLY A 57 -5.03 16.37 5.32
C GLY A 57 -5.28 15.83 6.74
N VAL A 58 -5.52 14.53 6.90
CA VAL A 58 -5.85 13.91 8.19
C VAL A 58 -4.68 13.08 8.70
N VAL A 59 -4.27 13.29 9.95
CA VAL A 59 -3.22 12.49 10.59
C VAL A 59 -3.76 11.70 11.77
N LEU A 60 -3.47 10.40 11.83
CA LEU A 60 -3.69 9.57 13.00
C LEU A 60 -2.40 9.50 13.83
N ARG A 61 -2.43 10.03 15.05
CA ARG A 61 -1.26 10.18 15.91
C ARG A 61 -1.47 9.49 17.26
N GLY A 62 -0.48 8.75 17.74
CA GLY A 62 -0.43 8.21 19.09
C GLY A 62 0.59 8.90 20.00
N GLN A 63 0.83 8.29 21.17
CA GLN A 63 1.77 8.72 22.21
C GLN A 63 2.84 7.66 22.50
N GLY A 64 3.42 7.08 21.44
CA GLY A 64 4.54 6.14 21.51
C GLY A 64 4.20 4.81 20.84
N MET A 65 5.21 4.21 20.21
CA MET A 65 5.09 2.92 19.50
C MET A 65 5.45 1.68 20.33
N GLY A 66 5.79 1.87 21.61
CA GLY A 66 5.99 0.78 22.55
C GLY A 66 4.68 0.22 23.10
N GLU A 67 4.77 -0.85 23.89
CA GLU A 67 3.60 -1.50 24.52
C GLU A 67 2.89 -0.59 25.54
N ASP A 68 3.64 0.27 26.23
CA ASP A 68 3.11 1.30 27.15
C ASP A 68 2.64 2.59 26.43
N GLY A 69 2.67 2.59 25.10
CA GLY A 69 2.28 3.71 24.25
C GLY A 69 0.79 3.69 23.89
N THR A 70 0.48 4.16 22.69
CA THR A 70 -0.85 4.02 22.09
C THR A 70 -0.88 2.73 21.29
N VAL A 71 -1.74 1.78 21.68
CA VAL A 71 -1.86 0.48 21.01
C VAL A 71 -3.24 0.33 20.38
N LEU A 72 -3.27 0.22 19.05
CA LEU A 72 -4.44 -0.17 18.27
C LEU A 72 -4.46 -1.69 18.10
N ILE A 73 -5.51 -2.34 18.59
CA ILE A 73 -5.68 -3.80 18.50
C ILE A 73 -6.73 -4.09 17.43
N ALA A 74 -6.34 -4.73 16.34
CA ALA A 74 -7.30 -5.29 15.38
C ALA A 74 -7.98 -6.51 16.01
N ALA A 75 -9.13 -6.29 16.64
CA ALA A 75 -9.93 -7.32 17.29
C ALA A 75 -10.87 -8.01 16.29
N GLY A 76 -11.32 -9.21 16.59
CA GLY A 76 -12.17 -10.00 15.68
C GLY A 76 -11.38 -10.92 14.74
N GLN A 77 -12.09 -11.67 13.91
CA GLN A 77 -11.55 -12.82 13.18
C GLN A 77 -11.49 -12.65 11.66
N ASP A 78 -11.87 -11.49 11.15
CA ASP A 78 -11.91 -11.23 9.72
C ASP A 78 -10.56 -10.77 9.16
N ARG A 79 -10.33 -11.10 7.88
CA ARG A 79 -9.04 -10.96 7.18
C ARG A 79 -8.81 -9.56 6.61
N ARG A 80 -9.28 -8.53 7.32
CA ARG A 80 -9.28 -7.14 6.84
C ARG A 80 -7.91 -6.45 6.95
N THR A 81 -7.90 -5.19 6.53
CA THR A 81 -6.88 -4.20 6.88
C THR A 81 -7.30 -3.43 8.12
N LEU A 82 -6.41 -3.25 9.11
CA LEU A 82 -6.71 -2.43 10.30
C LEU A 82 -6.85 -0.93 9.94
N ILE A 83 -5.87 -0.33 9.27
CA ILE A 83 -5.89 1.06 8.81
C ILE A 83 -5.88 1.09 7.28
N ARG A 84 -6.97 1.54 6.67
CA ARG A 84 -7.07 1.65 5.21
C ARG A 84 -7.11 3.11 4.81
N ILE A 85 -6.12 3.56 4.05
CA ILE A 85 -6.05 4.92 3.52
C ILE A 85 -6.32 4.87 2.03
N ALA A 86 -7.40 5.49 1.57
CA ALA A 86 -7.82 5.36 0.18
C ALA A 86 -8.50 6.63 -0.35
N GLY A 87 -7.99 7.17 -1.46
CA GLY A 87 -8.75 8.09 -2.31
C GLY A 87 -9.68 7.35 -3.28
N ALA A 88 -10.41 8.09 -4.11
CA ALA A 88 -11.21 7.51 -5.18
C ALA A 88 -10.37 7.27 -6.45
N ASP A 89 -10.68 6.19 -7.17
CA ASP A 89 -10.07 5.89 -8.48
C ASP A 89 -10.93 6.45 -9.61
N ASP A 90 -11.03 7.78 -9.67
CA ASP A 90 -11.78 8.55 -10.66
C ASP A 90 -10.86 9.25 -11.67
N ARG A 91 -9.67 8.67 -11.88
CA ARG A 91 -8.68 9.20 -12.81
C ARG A 91 -9.21 9.16 -14.24
N THR A 92 -9.15 10.30 -14.91
CA THR A 92 -9.58 10.47 -16.31
C THR A 92 -8.50 11.18 -17.12
N ASN A 93 -8.60 11.10 -18.45
CA ASN A 93 -7.90 12.01 -19.37
C ASN A 93 -8.96 12.87 -20.07
N PRO A 94 -9.40 14.01 -19.47
CA PRO A 94 -10.49 14.81 -20.01
C PRO A 94 -10.22 15.36 -21.41
N SER A 95 -8.94 15.61 -21.72
CA SER A 95 -8.54 16.14 -23.03
C SER A 95 -8.58 15.09 -24.14
N GLY A 96 -8.55 13.79 -23.78
CA GLY A 96 -8.35 12.68 -24.70
C GLY A 96 -7.00 12.71 -25.43
N ARG A 97 -6.11 13.66 -25.11
CA ARG A 97 -4.84 13.86 -25.83
C ARG A 97 -3.81 12.84 -25.37
N SER A 98 -3.01 12.40 -26.33
CA SER A 98 -1.83 11.56 -26.14
C SER A 98 -0.75 12.10 -27.05
N TYR A 99 0.41 12.38 -26.46
CA TYR A 99 1.55 12.98 -27.14
C TYR A 99 2.60 11.89 -27.35
N ARG A 100 2.97 11.62 -28.60
CA ARG A 100 3.98 10.59 -28.89
C ARG A 100 5.36 11.14 -28.50
N ILE A 101 6.17 10.32 -27.84
CA ILE A 101 7.59 10.61 -27.66
C ILE A 101 8.30 10.34 -28.99
N THR A 102 9.02 11.33 -29.50
CA THR A 102 9.61 11.32 -30.85
C THR A 102 11.06 10.84 -30.86
N ASP A 103 11.73 10.82 -29.71
CA ASP A 103 13.07 10.27 -29.59
C ASP A 103 13.13 8.80 -30.02
N GLU A 104 14.19 8.44 -30.73
CA GLU A 104 14.49 7.04 -31.06
C GLU A 104 14.84 6.24 -29.80
N TYR A 105 15.51 6.90 -28.85
CA TYR A 105 15.98 6.34 -27.59
C TYR A 105 15.94 7.40 -26.47
N VAL A 106 15.15 7.14 -25.43
CA VAL A 106 15.21 7.91 -24.18
C VAL A 106 15.88 7.03 -23.10
N PRO A 107 17.05 7.44 -22.56
CA PRO A 107 17.80 6.62 -21.62
C PRO A 107 17.12 6.50 -20.25
N VAL A 108 17.46 5.42 -19.54
CA VAL A 108 17.16 5.29 -18.11
C VAL A 108 17.78 6.47 -17.36
N GLY A 109 17.02 7.10 -16.45
CA GLY A 109 17.46 8.28 -15.72
C GLY A 109 17.13 9.61 -16.42
N ALA A 110 16.56 9.59 -17.63
CA ALA A 110 16.14 10.81 -18.31
C ALA A 110 14.96 11.48 -17.59
N CYS A 111 15.05 12.81 -17.43
CA CYS A 111 13.96 13.67 -16.99
C CYS A 111 13.44 14.59 -18.10
N SER A 112 13.96 14.47 -19.33
CA SER A 112 13.58 15.31 -20.47
C SER A 112 13.62 14.51 -21.75
N PHE A 113 12.66 14.75 -22.65
CA PHE A 113 12.52 14.07 -23.94
C PHE A 113 11.61 14.88 -24.87
N HIS A 114 11.70 14.61 -26.17
CA HIS A 114 10.95 15.27 -27.22
C HIS A 114 9.57 14.62 -27.40
N VAL A 115 8.58 15.45 -27.68
CA VAL A 115 7.19 15.05 -27.92
C VAL A 115 6.71 15.58 -29.26
N SER A 116 5.71 14.92 -29.84
CA SER A 116 5.18 15.27 -31.17
C SER A 116 4.67 16.70 -31.29
N THR A 117 4.25 17.29 -30.17
CA THR A 117 3.90 18.71 -30.02
C THR A 117 3.79 19.02 -28.54
N THR A 118 4.06 20.26 -28.13
CA THR A 118 3.86 20.75 -26.76
C THR A 118 2.55 21.52 -26.59
N GLN A 119 1.74 21.63 -27.66
CA GLN A 119 0.50 22.39 -27.62
C GLN A 119 -0.48 21.88 -26.55
N GLY A 120 -0.81 22.74 -25.61
CA GLY A 120 -1.71 22.45 -24.49
C GLY A 120 -1.08 21.62 -23.36
N LEU A 121 0.25 21.51 -23.33
CA LEU A 121 1.01 21.10 -22.15
C LEU A 121 1.51 22.35 -21.43
N ASN A 122 1.41 22.37 -20.11
CA ASN A 122 1.88 23.46 -19.26
C ASN A 122 2.77 22.92 -18.13
N VAL A 123 3.66 23.77 -17.64
CA VAL A 123 4.39 23.49 -16.39
C VAL A 123 3.39 23.33 -15.25
N GLY A 124 3.53 22.26 -14.46
CA GLY A 124 2.62 21.89 -13.39
C GLY A 124 1.59 20.83 -13.78
N ASP A 125 1.41 20.53 -15.07
CA ASP A 125 0.48 19.49 -15.50
C ASP A 125 0.92 18.11 -15.00
N THR A 126 -0.03 17.32 -14.49
CA THR A 126 0.17 15.92 -14.14
C THR A 126 -0.03 15.02 -15.36
N VAL A 127 0.95 14.15 -15.60
CA VAL A 127 0.99 13.29 -16.79
C VAL A 127 1.37 11.85 -16.43
N ASN A 128 0.83 10.90 -17.18
CA ASN A 128 1.35 9.55 -17.26
C ASN A 128 2.27 9.44 -18.46
N ILE A 129 3.53 9.08 -18.23
CA ILE A 129 4.41 8.60 -19.31
C ILE A 129 4.18 7.10 -19.42
N VAL A 130 3.79 6.64 -20.60
CA VAL A 130 3.43 5.26 -20.87
C VAL A 130 4.46 4.64 -21.80
N ARG A 131 5.04 3.53 -21.37
CA ARG A 131 5.85 2.64 -22.22
C ARG A 131 5.10 1.33 -22.41
N PRO A 132 4.74 0.95 -23.65
CA PRO A 132 4.05 -0.31 -23.91
C PRO A 132 4.98 -1.51 -23.72
N SER A 133 4.37 -2.66 -23.50
CA SER A 133 5.00 -3.98 -23.51
C SER A 133 4.61 -4.70 -24.79
N THR A 134 5.32 -4.42 -25.90
CA THR A 134 5.03 -5.02 -27.21
C THR A 134 5.51 -6.48 -27.29
N GLU A 135 5.04 -7.20 -28.31
CA GLU A 135 5.47 -8.58 -28.56
C GLU A 135 6.98 -8.66 -28.80
N GLU A 136 7.53 -7.74 -29.59
CA GLU A 136 8.97 -7.68 -29.92
C GLU A 136 9.84 -7.50 -28.68
N TRP A 137 9.39 -6.69 -27.72
CA TRP A 137 10.10 -6.50 -26.47
C TRP A 137 10.02 -7.75 -25.57
N ILE A 138 8.84 -8.37 -25.50
CA ILE A 138 8.63 -9.62 -24.74
C ILE A 138 9.48 -10.76 -25.31
N ASP A 139 9.56 -10.87 -26.63
CA ASP A 139 10.42 -11.81 -27.36
C ASP A 139 11.89 -11.55 -27.05
N ARG A 140 12.33 -10.29 -27.12
CA ARG A 140 13.70 -9.91 -26.79
C ARG A 140 14.09 -10.28 -25.36
N LEU A 141 13.15 -10.20 -24.43
CA LEU A 141 13.36 -10.61 -23.04
C LEU A 141 13.34 -12.13 -22.83
N GLY A 142 12.92 -12.90 -23.82
CA GLY A 142 12.72 -14.35 -23.73
C GLY A 142 11.50 -14.74 -22.89
N MET A 143 10.54 -13.83 -22.68
CA MET A 143 9.43 -14.02 -21.73
C MET A 143 8.17 -14.65 -22.36
N THR A 144 8.28 -15.21 -23.56
CA THR A 144 7.16 -15.88 -24.24
C THR A 144 6.87 -17.29 -23.75
N ARG A 145 7.87 -17.98 -23.20
CA ARG A 145 7.78 -19.40 -22.81
C ARG A 145 8.62 -19.66 -21.57
N PHE A 146 8.13 -20.54 -20.71
CA PHE A 146 8.83 -20.93 -19.47
C PHE A 146 9.06 -22.45 -19.37
N GLY A 147 9.16 -23.14 -20.51
CA GLY A 147 9.44 -24.58 -20.60
C GLY A 147 8.22 -25.50 -20.46
N GLY A 148 8.48 -26.81 -20.39
CA GLY A 148 7.46 -27.85 -20.18
C GLY A 148 6.61 -28.24 -21.40
N GLY A 149 6.92 -27.72 -22.59
CA GLY A 149 6.17 -28.02 -23.82
C GLY A 149 4.76 -27.42 -23.89
N LEU A 150 4.34 -26.65 -22.88
CA LEU A 150 2.95 -26.16 -22.74
C LEU A 150 2.62 -24.92 -23.61
N GLY A 151 3.50 -24.51 -24.52
CA GLY A 151 3.27 -23.30 -25.33
C GLY A 151 3.31 -22.00 -24.48
N ASN A 152 2.65 -20.95 -24.96
CA ASN A 152 2.80 -19.59 -24.45
C ASN A 152 1.82 -19.20 -23.31
N TRP A 153 1.08 -20.15 -22.73
CA TRP A 153 -0.02 -19.81 -21.80
C TRP A 153 0.43 -19.11 -20.51
N ARG A 154 1.66 -19.39 -20.03
CA ARG A 154 2.30 -18.67 -18.91
C ARG A 154 3.20 -17.51 -19.36
N GLY A 155 3.44 -17.37 -20.66
CA GLY A 155 4.26 -16.30 -21.22
C GLY A 155 3.63 -14.93 -21.00
N TRP A 156 4.46 -13.89 -21.02
CA TRP A 156 3.98 -12.51 -21.02
C TRP A 156 3.18 -12.24 -22.29
N LYS A 157 2.20 -11.35 -22.18
CA LYS A 157 1.31 -10.97 -23.29
C LYS A 157 1.53 -9.49 -23.62
N PRO A 158 1.37 -9.08 -24.89
CA PRO A 158 1.40 -7.65 -25.21
C PRO A 158 0.42 -6.85 -24.34
N GLY A 159 0.83 -5.68 -23.86
CA GLY A 159 0.02 -4.82 -22.99
C GLY A 159 0.00 -5.23 -21.50
N SER A 160 0.57 -6.38 -21.13
CA SER A 160 0.44 -6.91 -19.76
C SER A 160 1.49 -6.39 -18.77
N ARG A 161 2.56 -5.75 -19.27
CA ARG A 161 3.68 -5.14 -18.50
C ARG A 161 3.93 -3.70 -18.95
N ASP A 162 2.86 -2.99 -19.31
CA ASP A 162 2.97 -1.57 -19.65
C ASP A 162 3.42 -0.80 -18.40
N LEU A 163 4.41 0.07 -18.57
CA LEU A 163 4.93 0.91 -17.49
C LEU A 163 4.28 2.28 -17.56
N LEU A 164 3.81 2.75 -16.41
CA LEU A 164 3.20 4.05 -16.24
C LEU A 164 3.98 4.83 -15.17
N TRP A 165 4.64 5.90 -15.59
CA TRP A 165 5.26 6.87 -14.68
C TRP A 165 4.33 8.05 -14.47
N ASP A 166 3.94 8.28 -13.22
CA ASP A 166 3.14 9.43 -12.78
C ASP A 166 4.10 10.59 -12.49
N ARG A 167 4.05 11.63 -13.31
CA ARG A 167 5.00 12.75 -13.31
C ARG A 167 4.30 14.10 -13.39
N VAL A 168 5.03 15.14 -13.00
CA VAL A 168 4.63 16.54 -13.13
C VAL A 168 5.58 17.21 -14.13
N ILE A 169 5.04 17.94 -15.10
CA ILE A 169 5.84 18.71 -16.04
C ILE A 169 6.52 19.87 -15.31
N THR A 170 7.84 19.98 -15.43
CA THR A 170 8.65 21.03 -14.79
C THR A 170 9.13 22.10 -15.77
N SER A 171 9.24 21.76 -17.06
CA SER A 171 9.51 22.72 -18.13
C SER A 171 8.89 22.28 -19.45
N VAL A 172 8.59 23.26 -20.31
CA VAL A 172 8.08 23.05 -21.67
C VAL A 172 8.87 23.94 -22.61
N THR A 173 9.33 23.38 -23.72
CA THR A 173 9.97 24.12 -24.83
C THR A 173 9.12 23.97 -26.11
N GLU A 174 9.67 24.25 -27.30
CA GLU A 174 8.94 24.12 -28.55
C GLU A 174 8.56 22.66 -28.85
N ASP A 175 9.47 21.72 -28.61
CA ASP A 175 9.33 20.30 -29.00
C ASP A 175 9.68 19.31 -27.88
N SER A 176 10.05 19.77 -26.70
CA SER A 176 10.40 18.92 -25.56
C SER A 176 9.78 19.36 -24.24
N ILE A 177 9.69 18.41 -23.31
CA ILE A 177 9.24 18.64 -21.93
C ILE A 177 10.24 18.04 -20.96
N ALA A 178 10.32 18.61 -19.76
CA ALA A 178 10.98 17.99 -18.62
C ALA A 178 9.98 17.64 -17.51
N VAL A 179 10.33 16.64 -16.71
CA VAL A 179 9.51 16.12 -15.60
C VAL A 179 10.25 16.13 -14.27
N ASP A 180 9.50 16.05 -13.18
CA ASP A 180 9.94 16.12 -11.79
C ASP A 180 10.80 14.94 -11.32
N ALA A 181 10.71 13.79 -11.98
CA ALA A 181 11.47 12.60 -11.66
C ALA A 181 11.77 11.74 -12.90
N PRO A 182 12.89 11.00 -12.90
CA PRO A 182 13.32 10.29 -14.10
C PRO A 182 12.42 9.10 -14.44
N ILE A 183 12.43 8.71 -15.71
CA ILE A 183 12.00 7.37 -16.13
C ILE A 183 13.04 6.33 -15.73
N THR A 184 12.59 5.12 -15.42
CA THR A 184 13.43 4.05 -14.84
C THR A 184 13.62 2.85 -15.77
N THR A 185 12.95 2.87 -16.92
CA THR A 185 13.15 1.93 -18.03
C THR A 185 13.26 2.75 -19.30
N ALA A 186 14.25 2.44 -20.15
CA ALA A 186 14.46 3.17 -21.39
C ALA A 186 13.22 3.07 -22.29
N ILE A 187 12.92 4.15 -23.00
CA ILE A 187 11.90 4.19 -24.04
C ILE A 187 12.64 4.05 -25.38
N GLU A 188 12.24 3.08 -26.17
CA GLU A 188 12.94 2.71 -27.40
C GLU A 188 11.91 2.60 -28.53
N ALA A 189 12.12 3.32 -29.64
CA ALA A 189 11.19 3.32 -30.77
C ALA A 189 10.95 1.91 -31.33
N GLN A 190 12.00 1.06 -31.37
CA GLN A 190 11.92 -0.34 -31.81
C GLN A 190 10.99 -1.23 -30.97
N PHE A 191 10.68 -0.83 -29.73
CA PHE A 191 9.78 -1.55 -28.82
C PHE A 191 8.45 -0.80 -28.60
N GLY A 192 8.04 -0.03 -29.61
CA GLY A 192 6.77 0.72 -29.59
C GLY A 192 6.89 2.17 -29.10
N GLY A 193 8.09 2.64 -28.74
CA GLY A 193 8.31 4.00 -28.26
C GLY A 193 7.58 4.28 -26.94
N GLY A 194 7.11 5.50 -26.76
CA GLY A 194 6.38 5.91 -25.58
C GLY A 194 5.39 7.04 -25.88
N SER A 195 4.48 7.28 -24.93
CA SER A 195 3.53 8.39 -25.02
C SER A 195 3.40 9.11 -23.68
N LEU A 196 3.00 10.37 -23.75
CA LEU A 196 2.68 11.21 -22.62
C LEU A 196 1.18 11.53 -22.64
N GLN A 197 0.50 11.27 -21.53
CA GLN A 197 -0.94 11.39 -21.40
C GLN A 197 -1.27 12.26 -20.18
N PRO A 198 -1.75 13.50 -20.37
CA PRO A 198 -2.28 14.30 -19.28
C PRO A 198 -3.46 13.60 -18.62
N TYR A 199 -3.60 13.78 -17.31
CA TYR A 199 -4.72 13.22 -16.58
C TYR A 199 -5.23 14.18 -15.50
N SER A 200 -6.49 13.98 -15.11
CA SER A 200 -7.11 14.59 -13.92
C SER A 200 -7.48 13.48 -12.95
N TRP A 201 -7.23 13.69 -11.65
CA TRP A 201 -7.53 12.71 -10.61
C TRP A 201 -8.11 13.39 -9.36
N PRO A 202 -9.36 13.90 -9.43
CA PRO A 202 -9.97 14.70 -8.35
C PRO A 202 -10.08 13.94 -7.02
N GLY A 203 -10.30 12.63 -7.10
CA GLY A 203 -10.42 11.74 -5.95
C GLY A 203 -9.11 11.32 -5.29
N ARG A 204 -7.94 11.68 -5.86
CA ARG A 204 -6.65 11.36 -5.25
C ARG A 204 -6.44 12.23 -4.01
N ILE A 205 -6.33 11.59 -2.85
CA ILE A 205 -6.13 12.32 -1.60
C ILE A 205 -4.64 12.56 -1.35
N SER A 206 -4.35 13.49 -0.43
CA SER A 206 -2.97 13.81 -0.06
C SER A 206 -2.83 14.23 1.39
N HIS A 207 -1.59 14.34 1.88
CA HIS A 207 -1.28 14.85 3.22
C HIS A 207 -1.91 14.01 4.36
N VAL A 208 -1.86 12.68 4.22
CA VAL A 208 -2.37 11.74 5.23
C VAL A 208 -1.22 11.04 5.94
N GLY A 209 -1.29 10.93 7.26
CA GLY A 209 -0.22 10.38 8.08
C GLY A 209 -0.69 9.39 9.16
N VAL A 210 0.12 8.38 9.44
CA VAL A 210 -0.03 7.51 10.62
C VAL A 210 1.28 7.51 11.41
N GLU A 211 1.22 7.88 12.68
CA GLU A 211 2.45 8.12 13.43
C GLU A 211 2.39 7.86 14.94
N ASN A 212 3.56 7.51 15.49
CA ASN A 212 3.84 7.43 16.92
C ASN A 212 2.89 6.48 17.69
N LEU A 213 2.64 5.28 17.16
CA LEU A 213 1.71 4.31 17.73
C LEU A 213 2.13 2.86 17.47
N ARG A 214 1.43 1.93 18.11
CA ARG A 214 1.59 0.49 17.90
C ARG A 214 0.30 -0.12 17.36
N CYS A 215 0.42 -1.05 16.43
CA CYS A 215 -0.68 -1.84 15.89
C CYS A 215 -0.45 -3.32 16.22
N GLU A 216 -1.47 -4.01 16.73
CA GLU A 216 -1.43 -5.44 17.04
C GLU A 216 -2.62 -6.14 16.39
N SER A 217 -2.41 -7.26 15.72
CA SER A 217 -3.49 -8.15 15.29
C SER A 217 -3.82 -9.13 16.41
N ALA A 218 -5.08 -9.18 16.88
CA ALA A 218 -5.49 -10.19 17.84
C ALA A 218 -5.59 -11.54 17.13
N PHE A 219 -5.08 -12.61 17.72
CA PHE A 219 -5.08 -13.96 17.14
C PHE A 219 -5.36 -15.00 18.23
N ILE A 220 -5.65 -16.23 17.85
CA ILE A 220 -5.89 -17.34 18.78
C ILE A 220 -4.57 -17.74 19.47
N PRO A 221 -4.43 -17.57 20.80
CA PRO A 221 -3.21 -17.95 21.50
C PRO A 221 -2.90 -19.44 21.32
N GLY A 222 -1.61 -19.77 21.17
CA GLY A 222 -1.16 -21.15 20.94
C GLY A 222 -1.27 -21.63 19.49
N ASN A 223 -1.89 -20.86 18.58
CA ASN A 223 -1.91 -21.15 17.15
C ASN A 223 -1.00 -20.17 16.36
N PRO A 224 0.29 -20.48 16.15
CA PRO A 224 1.22 -19.60 15.42
C PRO A 224 0.93 -19.49 13.91
N LYS A 225 -0.02 -20.29 13.41
CA LYS A 225 -0.48 -20.30 12.01
C LYS A 225 -1.93 -19.86 11.87
N ASP A 226 -2.48 -19.16 12.87
CA ASP A 226 -3.81 -18.58 12.76
C ASP A 226 -3.88 -17.65 11.53
N GLU A 227 -5.03 -17.67 10.85
CA GLU A 227 -5.32 -16.82 9.70
C GLU A 227 -6.72 -16.21 9.76
N ALA A 228 -7.45 -16.48 10.84
CA ALA A 228 -8.76 -15.91 11.16
C ALA A 228 -8.55 -14.69 12.08
N HIS A 229 -7.82 -13.70 11.57
CA HIS A 229 -7.53 -12.42 12.21
C HIS A 229 -7.13 -11.38 11.15
N SER A 230 -6.82 -10.14 11.54
CA SER A 230 -6.47 -9.08 10.59
C SER A 230 -5.19 -9.41 9.81
N TRP A 231 -5.28 -9.32 8.48
CA TRP A 231 -4.18 -9.67 7.58
C TRP A 231 -3.24 -8.49 7.33
N MET A 232 -3.76 -7.31 7.06
CA MET A 232 -2.93 -6.12 6.84
C MET A 232 -3.03 -5.18 8.03
N ALA A 233 -1.92 -4.54 8.41
CA ALA A 233 -1.96 -3.47 9.39
C ALA A 233 -2.33 -2.14 8.72
N LEU A 234 -1.64 -1.80 7.63
CA LEU A 234 -1.86 -0.55 6.90
C LEU A 234 -1.77 -0.77 5.39
N THR A 235 -2.79 -0.31 4.66
CA THR A 235 -2.76 -0.23 3.18
C THR A 235 -3.01 1.20 2.71
N MET A 236 -2.39 1.55 1.58
CA MET A 236 -2.60 2.83 0.91
C MET A 236 -2.91 2.64 -0.58
N GLU A 237 -3.90 3.38 -1.07
CA GLU A 237 -4.25 3.47 -2.49
C GLU A 237 -4.79 4.87 -2.85
N ASN A 238 -4.61 5.30 -4.09
CA ASN A 238 -5.13 6.56 -4.66
C ASN A 238 -4.73 7.78 -3.81
N ILE A 239 -3.46 7.83 -3.45
CA ILE A 239 -2.92 8.82 -2.52
C ILE A 239 -1.52 9.30 -2.94
N GLU A 240 -1.23 10.56 -2.63
CA GLU A 240 0.11 11.12 -2.70
C GLU A 240 0.51 11.91 -1.45
N ASN A 241 1.80 12.19 -1.26
CA ASN A 241 2.31 13.02 -0.16
C ASN A 241 1.87 12.48 1.22
N ALA A 242 2.16 11.22 1.50
CA ALA A 242 1.72 10.52 2.71
C ALA A 242 2.90 9.95 3.51
N TRP A 243 2.67 9.64 4.78
CA TRP A 243 3.71 9.04 5.62
C TRP A 243 3.21 8.04 6.66
N VAL A 244 4.09 7.09 6.98
CA VAL A 244 3.99 6.21 8.15
C VAL A 244 5.27 6.38 8.93
N ARG A 245 5.23 6.83 10.18
CA ARG A 245 6.47 7.04 10.95
C ARG A 245 6.38 6.68 12.41
N GLN A 246 7.42 6.06 12.95
CA GLN A 246 7.46 5.62 14.35
C GLN A 246 6.25 4.73 14.67
N VAL A 247 6.12 3.64 13.91
CA VAL A 247 5.03 2.67 14.09
C VAL A 247 5.58 1.26 14.26
N THR A 248 5.13 0.58 15.30
CA THR A 248 5.40 -0.85 15.51
C THR A 248 4.16 -1.66 15.15
N PHE A 249 4.34 -2.70 14.33
CA PHE A 249 3.30 -3.62 13.89
C PHE A 249 3.58 -5.00 14.46
N ALA A 250 2.58 -5.67 15.03
CA ALA A 250 2.75 -7.01 15.57
C ALA A 250 1.63 -7.95 15.11
N HIS A 251 1.99 -9.21 14.84
CA HIS A 251 1.08 -10.34 14.64
C HIS A 251 0.24 -10.36 13.36
N PHE A 252 0.37 -9.39 12.46
CA PHE A 252 -0.38 -9.38 11.20
C PHE A 252 0.03 -10.54 10.28
N ALA A 253 -0.94 -11.15 9.59
CA ALA A 253 -0.70 -12.30 8.71
C ALA A 253 -0.05 -11.96 7.36
N GLY A 254 -0.25 -10.73 6.89
CA GLY A 254 0.23 -10.22 5.62
C GLY A 254 1.24 -9.10 5.79
N SER A 255 0.83 -7.84 5.56
CA SER A 255 1.74 -6.69 5.51
C SER A 255 1.64 -5.81 6.75
N ALA A 256 2.78 -5.31 7.19
CA ALA A 256 2.84 -4.15 8.08
C ALA A 256 2.43 -2.89 7.31
N VAL A 257 3.04 -2.67 6.13
CA VAL A 257 2.65 -1.60 5.22
C VAL A 257 2.65 -2.12 3.78
N ALA A 258 1.53 -1.98 3.09
CA ALA A 258 1.42 -2.22 1.65
C ALA A 258 0.99 -0.94 0.92
N LEU A 259 1.82 -0.48 -0.01
CA LEU A 259 1.55 0.66 -0.88
C LEU A 259 1.17 0.15 -2.27
N TRP A 260 -0.04 0.43 -2.73
CA TRP A 260 -0.51 -0.05 -4.03
C TRP A 260 -0.12 0.88 -5.19
N GLU A 261 -0.45 0.49 -6.42
CA GLU A 261 0.05 1.09 -7.69
C GLU A 261 -0.21 2.59 -7.82
N SER A 262 -1.31 3.04 -7.23
CA SER A 262 -1.78 4.42 -7.27
C SER A 262 -1.10 5.34 -6.26
N CYS A 263 -0.18 4.81 -5.45
CA CYS A 263 0.60 5.57 -4.48
C CYS A 263 1.78 6.33 -5.12
N LYS A 264 1.97 7.58 -4.71
CA LYS A 264 3.12 8.42 -5.10
C LYS A 264 3.65 9.22 -3.92
N TRP A 265 4.96 9.45 -3.83
CA TRP A 265 5.57 10.29 -2.78
C TRP A 265 5.19 9.87 -1.35
N ILE A 266 5.51 8.63 -0.99
CA ILE A 266 5.21 8.09 0.34
C ILE A 266 6.48 7.76 1.08
N THR A 267 6.58 8.19 2.35
CA THR A 267 7.68 7.85 3.25
C THR A 267 7.20 6.94 4.38
N VAL A 268 7.80 5.76 4.50
CA VAL A 268 7.65 4.84 5.62
C VAL A 268 8.97 4.85 6.39
N GLN A 269 8.98 5.40 7.60
CA GLN A 269 10.23 5.58 8.35
C GLN A 269 10.17 5.15 9.81
N ASP A 270 11.29 4.68 10.34
CA ASP A 270 11.44 4.28 11.74
C ASP A 270 10.30 3.31 12.17
N CYS A 271 10.08 2.25 11.37
CA CYS A 271 8.99 1.29 11.58
C CYS A 271 9.53 -0.12 11.88
N ALA A 272 8.81 -0.88 12.70
CA ALA A 272 9.16 -2.26 13.04
C ALA A 272 7.98 -3.22 12.84
N SER A 273 8.24 -4.42 12.28
CA SER A 273 7.25 -5.50 12.16
C SER A 273 7.70 -6.73 12.95
N LEU A 274 6.91 -7.13 13.94
CA LEU A 274 7.25 -8.12 14.95
C LEU A 274 6.34 -9.35 14.86
N SER A 275 6.91 -10.53 15.05
CA SER A 275 6.19 -11.79 15.34
C SER A 275 4.91 -12.03 14.50
N PRO A 276 4.99 -12.08 13.16
CA PRO A 276 3.82 -12.32 12.30
C PRO A 276 3.20 -13.71 12.56
N VAL A 277 1.87 -13.77 12.56
CA VAL A 277 1.08 -15.00 12.77
C VAL A 277 0.35 -15.33 11.48
N SER A 278 0.70 -16.46 10.86
CA SER A 278 0.09 -16.97 9.61
C SER A 278 0.74 -18.27 9.17
N GLU A 279 0.18 -18.98 8.19
CA GLU A 279 0.99 -19.92 7.42
C GLU A 279 2.10 -19.22 6.62
N ASN A 280 3.12 -19.97 6.23
CA ASN A 280 4.21 -19.46 5.41
C ASN A 280 4.03 -19.80 3.93
N GLY A 281 3.11 -19.10 3.27
CA GLY A 281 2.77 -19.38 1.87
C GLY A 281 2.00 -18.27 1.16
N GLY A 282 2.11 -18.25 -0.17
CA GLY A 282 1.40 -17.29 -1.02
C GLY A 282 1.76 -15.84 -0.71
N TYR A 283 0.73 -14.99 -0.63
CA TYR A 283 0.82 -13.54 -0.43
C TYR A 283 0.94 -13.09 1.04
N ARG A 284 1.32 -14.01 1.93
CA ARG A 284 1.47 -13.75 3.37
C ARG A 284 2.84 -13.17 3.67
N ARG A 285 2.92 -12.41 4.76
CA ARG A 285 4.17 -11.85 5.30
C ARG A 285 5.00 -11.09 4.26
N HIS A 286 4.33 -10.33 3.38
CA HIS A 286 4.98 -9.33 2.52
C HIS A 286 5.08 -8.05 3.35
N THR A 287 6.14 -7.92 4.14
CA THR A 287 6.15 -7.05 5.33
C THR A 287 6.03 -5.57 4.97
N PHE A 288 7.02 -5.03 4.26
CA PHE A 288 7.04 -3.69 3.69
C PHE A 288 7.04 -3.82 2.17
N PHE A 289 5.87 -3.62 1.59
CA PHE A 289 5.59 -3.89 0.18
C PHE A 289 5.18 -2.62 -0.55
N THR A 290 5.68 -2.44 -1.78
CA THR A 290 5.26 -1.33 -2.64
C THR A 290 5.05 -1.75 -4.09
N MET A 291 3.97 -1.25 -4.69
CA MET A 291 3.74 -1.18 -6.13
C MET A 291 3.63 0.26 -6.63
N GLY A 292 3.69 1.23 -5.71
CA GLY A 292 3.70 2.64 -6.05
C GLY A 292 5.04 3.10 -6.64
N GLN A 293 5.20 4.41 -6.70
CA GLN A 293 6.39 5.06 -7.23
C GLN A 293 6.80 6.24 -6.36
N LEU A 294 8.09 6.59 -6.41
CA LEU A 294 8.67 7.66 -5.60
C LEU A 294 8.45 7.40 -4.10
N THR A 295 8.59 6.13 -3.69
CA THR A 295 8.42 5.70 -2.29
C THR A 295 9.77 5.52 -1.59
N LEU A 296 9.82 5.86 -0.31
CA LEU A 296 10.98 5.70 0.57
C LEU A 296 10.60 4.87 1.79
N PHE A 297 11.35 3.79 2.01
CA PHE A 297 11.35 3.02 3.26
C PHE A 297 12.69 3.27 3.95
N LEU A 298 12.69 3.92 5.11
CA LEU A 298 13.88 4.36 5.82
C LEU A 298 13.89 3.82 7.25
N HIS A 299 14.93 3.10 7.66
CA HIS A 299 14.96 2.47 8.99
C HIS A 299 13.74 1.59 9.26
N CYS A 300 13.51 0.62 8.38
CA CYS A 300 12.48 -0.39 8.58
C CYS A 300 13.13 -1.69 9.08
N TRP A 301 12.56 -2.25 10.16
CA TRP A 301 12.98 -3.54 10.70
C TRP A 301 11.86 -4.58 10.64
N ALA A 302 12.21 -5.81 10.28
CA ALA A 302 11.24 -6.90 10.20
C ALA A 302 11.76 -8.20 10.84
N GLN A 303 10.85 -9.00 11.38
CA GLN A 303 11.12 -10.32 11.93
C GLN A 303 10.26 -11.39 11.29
N GLN A 304 10.89 -12.51 10.92
CA GLN A 304 10.20 -13.74 10.49
C GLN A 304 9.18 -13.53 9.37
N GLY A 305 9.39 -12.51 8.54
CA GLY A 305 8.59 -12.30 7.34
C GLY A 305 8.93 -13.31 6.24
N ARG A 306 8.28 -13.12 5.10
CA ARG A 306 8.53 -13.91 3.89
C ARG A 306 9.29 -13.07 2.88
N HIS A 307 8.69 -11.97 2.45
CA HIS A 307 9.28 -11.02 1.51
C HIS A 307 9.27 -9.64 2.15
N ASP A 308 10.29 -9.35 2.95
CA ASP A 308 10.25 -8.25 3.92
C ASP A 308 10.39 -6.86 3.30
N PHE A 309 11.31 -6.72 2.33
CA PHE A 309 11.50 -5.50 1.55
C PHE A 309 11.27 -5.85 0.09
N SER A 310 10.05 -5.66 -0.38
CA SER A 310 9.61 -6.20 -1.67
C SER A 310 8.87 -5.19 -2.53
N VAL A 311 9.00 -5.38 -3.84
CA VAL A 311 8.41 -4.54 -4.87
C VAL A 311 7.58 -5.41 -5.81
N GLY A 312 6.38 -4.95 -6.14
CA GLY A 312 5.42 -5.71 -6.95
C GLY A 312 5.44 -5.38 -8.45
N HIS A 313 4.40 -5.87 -9.13
CA HIS A 313 4.25 -5.90 -10.58
C HIS A 313 4.29 -4.50 -11.20
N CYS A 314 5.22 -4.29 -12.13
CA CYS A 314 5.36 -3.07 -12.92
C CYS A 314 5.45 -1.79 -12.09
N ALA A 315 5.96 -1.89 -10.86
CA ALA A 315 6.28 -0.73 -10.05
C ALA A 315 7.33 0.10 -10.78
N ALA A 316 6.91 1.26 -11.29
CA ALA A 316 7.71 2.07 -12.18
C ALA A 316 8.83 2.81 -11.44
N GLY A 317 8.75 2.98 -10.11
CA GLY A 317 9.78 3.65 -9.32
C GLY A 317 10.07 5.11 -9.77
N PRO A 318 11.21 5.69 -9.36
CA PRO A 318 12.19 5.13 -8.42
C PRO A 318 11.57 4.80 -7.05
N ASN A 319 12.00 3.71 -6.43
CA ASN A 319 11.62 3.33 -5.06
C ASN A 319 12.89 3.01 -4.26
N ALA A 320 12.95 3.36 -2.98
CA ALA A 320 14.15 3.17 -2.17
C ALA A 320 13.87 2.48 -0.83
N PHE A 321 14.66 1.47 -0.49
CA PHE A 321 14.80 0.91 0.85
C PHE A 321 16.17 1.31 1.38
N VAL A 322 16.21 2.14 2.41
CA VAL A 322 17.43 2.77 2.94
C VAL A 322 17.62 2.40 4.40
N GLN A 323 18.75 1.73 4.67
CA GLN A 323 19.12 1.22 5.98
C GLN A 323 17.99 0.43 6.64
N CYS A 324 17.59 -0.66 5.98
CA CYS A 324 16.55 -1.57 6.45
C CYS A 324 17.18 -2.92 6.84
N GLN A 325 16.61 -3.61 7.83
CA GLN A 325 17.15 -4.87 8.33
C GLN A 325 16.05 -5.89 8.59
N VAL A 326 16.32 -7.15 8.28
CA VAL A 326 15.42 -8.25 8.62
C VAL A 326 16.14 -9.33 9.40
N SER A 327 15.45 -9.91 10.38
CA SER A 327 15.93 -11.06 11.15
C SER A 327 15.11 -12.32 10.86
N SER A 328 15.82 -13.40 10.53
CA SER A 328 15.25 -14.74 10.28
C SER A 328 14.11 -14.79 9.24
N PRO A 329 14.25 -14.17 8.04
CA PRO A 329 13.23 -14.24 7.02
C PRO A 329 13.17 -15.63 6.38
N SER A 330 11.97 -16.03 6.01
CA SER A 330 11.72 -17.35 5.45
C SER A 330 11.87 -17.44 3.93
N ARG A 331 11.90 -16.30 3.23
CA ARG A 331 12.24 -16.17 1.81
C ARG A 331 13.09 -14.92 1.59
N ASP A 332 13.44 -14.70 0.32
CA ASP A 332 14.28 -13.61 -0.15
C ASP A 332 13.55 -12.25 -0.15
N SER A 333 14.30 -11.16 0.00
CA SER A 333 13.82 -9.80 -0.31
C SER A 333 14.23 -9.38 -1.74
N GLY A 334 13.66 -8.29 -2.25
CA GLY A 334 13.81 -7.85 -3.64
C GLY A 334 12.47 -7.75 -4.36
N PRO A 335 12.44 -7.34 -5.65
CA PRO A 335 11.24 -7.44 -6.46
C PRO A 335 10.71 -8.87 -6.56
N ILE A 336 9.40 -9.05 -6.32
CA ILE A 336 8.76 -10.37 -6.23
C ILE A 336 7.75 -10.65 -7.36
N GLU A 337 7.43 -9.66 -8.18
CA GLU A 337 6.53 -9.76 -9.32
C GLU A 337 7.17 -9.16 -10.59
N SER A 338 6.49 -9.19 -11.74
CA SER A 338 7.09 -8.86 -13.03
C SER A 338 7.49 -7.38 -13.13
N TRP A 339 8.74 -7.15 -13.52
CA TRP A 339 9.30 -5.89 -14.00
C TRP A 339 9.14 -4.67 -13.08
N ALA A 340 9.54 -4.79 -11.81
CA ALA A 340 9.84 -3.59 -11.02
C ALA A 340 11.12 -2.92 -11.58
N SER A 341 11.09 -1.59 -11.73
CA SER A 341 12.24 -0.85 -12.27
C SER A 341 12.66 0.34 -11.41
N GLY A 342 13.95 0.64 -11.39
CA GLY A 342 14.49 1.76 -10.62
C GLY A 342 14.39 1.58 -9.10
N THR A 343 14.54 0.36 -8.60
CA THR A 343 14.55 0.12 -7.14
C THR A 343 15.97 0.22 -6.59
N LEU A 344 16.14 1.03 -5.55
CA LEU A 344 17.38 1.14 -4.78
C LEU A 344 17.25 0.40 -3.45
N TYR A 345 18.13 -0.55 -3.20
CA TYR A 345 18.38 -1.07 -1.86
C TYR A 345 19.73 -0.49 -1.40
N ASP A 346 19.71 0.30 -0.34
CA ASP A 346 20.87 1.04 0.16
C ASP A 346 21.08 0.70 1.64
N ASN A 347 22.22 0.08 1.98
CA ASN A 347 22.53 -0.40 3.32
C ASN A 347 21.47 -1.39 3.87
N VAL A 348 20.92 -2.26 3.02
CA VAL A 348 19.92 -3.26 3.44
C VAL A 348 20.60 -4.55 3.90
N ASN A 349 20.23 -5.05 5.09
CA ASN A 349 20.77 -6.27 5.67
C ASN A 349 19.70 -7.38 5.79
N ILE A 350 19.93 -8.52 5.14
CA ILE A 350 19.08 -9.71 5.16
C ILE A 350 19.76 -10.84 5.96
N GLU A 351 19.37 -11.03 7.22
CA GLU A 351 19.99 -12.02 8.09
C GLU A 351 19.42 -13.43 7.87
N GLY A 352 20.13 -14.26 7.12
CA GLY A 352 19.81 -15.69 6.96
C GLY A 352 19.03 -16.04 5.68
N ASN A 353 18.89 -15.11 4.73
CA ASN A 353 18.32 -15.40 3.41
C ASN A 353 18.90 -14.49 2.33
N ALA A 354 18.27 -14.43 1.15
CA ALA A 354 18.82 -13.74 -0.01
C ALA A 354 18.21 -12.35 -0.26
N LEU A 355 18.97 -11.48 -0.92
CA LEU A 355 18.49 -10.26 -1.58
C LEU A 355 18.65 -10.42 -3.09
N ARG A 356 17.56 -10.28 -3.86
CA ARG A 356 17.56 -10.69 -5.28
C ARG A 356 17.02 -9.62 -6.24
N LEU A 357 17.82 -9.32 -7.27
CA LEU A 357 17.41 -8.71 -8.52
C LEU A 357 17.56 -9.77 -9.62
N CYS A 358 16.49 -10.49 -9.97
CA CYS A 358 16.64 -11.69 -10.83
C CYS A 358 15.45 -12.01 -11.73
N ASN A 359 15.65 -12.97 -12.63
CA ASN A 359 14.58 -13.66 -13.34
C ASN A 359 13.98 -14.77 -12.44
N ARG A 360 12.69 -14.63 -12.09
CA ARG A 360 11.95 -15.62 -11.29
C ARG A 360 11.34 -16.75 -12.12
N GLN A 361 11.54 -16.75 -13.44
CA GLN A 361 11.11 -17.80 -14.37
C GLN A 361 9.60 -18.07 -14.28
N SER A 362 9.19 -19.34 -14.34
CA SER A 362 7.78 -19.78 -14.31
C SER A 362 7.07 -19.57 -12.96
N LYS A 363 7.79 -19.18 -11.88
CA LYS A 363 7.21 -18.94 -10.56
C LYS A 363 6.07 -17.91 -10.65
N GLY A 364 5.08 -18.03 -9.75
CA GLY A 364 4.00 -17.05 -9.63
C GLY A 364 3.23 -16.79 -10.93
N GLN A 365 2.97 -17.83 -11.73
CA GLN A 365 2.31 -17.72 -13.04
C GLN A 365 3.11 -16.92 -14.08
N GLY A 366 4.42 -17.21 -14.18
CA GLY A 366 5.30 -16.59 -15.18
C GLY A 366 5.71 -15.17 -14.79
N ILE A 367 6.22 -14.99 -13.56
CA ILE A 367 6.79 -13.72 -13.12
C ILE A 367 7.89 -13.28 -14.08
N GLY A 368 8.77 -14.18 -14.52
CA GLY A 368 9.86 -13.83 -15.42
C GLY A 368 10.83 -12.83 -14.80
N TRP A 369 11.32 -11.87 -15.59
CA TRP A 369 12.16 -10.77 -15.08
C TRP A 369 11.43 -9.94 -14.04
N ALA A 370 11.89 -10.01 -12.78
CA ALA A 370 11.26 -9.28 -11.68
C ALA A 370 11.89 -7.90 -11.44
N ALA A 371 13.17 -7.72 -11.77
CA ALA A 371 13.92 -6.50 -11.52
C ALA A 371 14.64 -6.01 -12.78
N ALA A 372 14.55 -4.71 -13.03
CA ALA A 372 15.29 -4.02 -14.08
C ALA A 372 15.84 -2.69 -13.55
N ASN A 373 16.98 -2.22 -14.05
CA ASN A 373 17.51 -0.88 -13.76
C ASN A 373 17.59 -0.57 -12.26
N SER A 374 17.91 -1.57 -11.44
CA SER A 374 17.87 -1.53 -9.98
C SER A 374 19.26 -1.68 -9.38
N VAL A 375 19.47 -1.13 -8.19
CA VAL A 375 20.79 -1.01 -7.57
C VAL A 375 20.77 -1.60 -6.16
N LEU A 376 21.77 -2.44 -5.86
CA LEU A 376 22.15 -2.86 -4.52
C LEU A 376 23.39 -2.06 -4.10
N TRP A 377 23.29 -1.27 -3.05
CA TRP A 377 24.35 -0.41 -2.56
C TRP A 377 24.66 -0.75 -1.10
N GLN A 378 25.86 -1.28 -0.84
CA GLN A 378 26.30 -1.68 0.49
C GLN A 378 25.34 -2.62 1.23
N CYS A 379 24.69 -3.52 0.49
CA CYS A 379 23.77 -4.49 1.09
C CYS A 379 24.50 -5.74 1.58
N SER A 380 23.95 -6.40 2.59
CA SER A 380 24.44 -7.69 3.09
C SER A 380 23.32 -8.72 3.10
N ALA A 381 23.62 -9.95 2.67
CA ALA A 381 22.69 -11.08 2.71
C ALA A 381 23.46 -12.40 2.72
N ALA A 382 22.80 -13.53 3.00
CA ALA A 382 23.43 -14.83 2.82
C ALA A 382 23.79 -15.07 1.34
N VAL A 383 22.86 -14.71 0.44
CA VAL A 383 23.08 -14.69 -1.01
C VAL A 383 22.60 -13.36 -1.58
N VAL A 384 23.45 -12.66 -2.31
CA VAL A 384 23.10 -11.49 -3.11
C VAL A 384 23.03 -11.94 -4.57
N ASN A 385 21.82 -11.93 -5.16
CA ASN A 385 21.63 -12.24 -6.57
C ASN A 385 21.40 -10.96 -7.37
N CYS A 386 22.19 -10.75 -8.42
CA CYS A 386 22.05 -9.62 -9.33
C CYS A 386 22.22 -10.12 -10.77
N GLU A 387 21.13 -10.20 -11.52
CA GLU A 387 21.08 -10.65 -12.92
C GLU A 387 20.63 -9.50 -13.82
N ASN A 388 21.09 -9.49 -15.07
CA ASN A 388 20.71 -8.50 -16.07
C ASN A 388 19.60 -9.03 -17.01
N PRO A 389 18.46 -8.34 -17.12
CA PRO A 389 17.54 -8.56 -18.24
C PRO A 389 18.21 -8.21 -19.58
N PRO A 390 17.82 -8.83 -20.72
CA PRO A 390 18.42 -8.55 -22.02
C PRO A 390 18.39 -7.09 -22.49
N THR A 391 17.47 -6.26 -21.95
CA THR A 391 17.26 -4.85 -22.33
C THR A 391 17.50 -3.88 -21.17
N ALA A 392 18.00 -4.34 -20.03
CA ALA A 392 18.19 -3.52 -18.83
C ALA A 392 19.44 -3.94 -18.06
N ARG A 393 19.87 -3.12 -17.10
CA ARG A 393 21.03 -3.41 -16.26
C ARG A 393 20.65 -3.36 -14.80
N ASN A 394 21.14 -4.29 -13.99
CA ASN A 394 21.10 -4.22 -12.54
C ASN A 394 22.53 -4.11 -12.03
N TRP A 395 22.71 -3.45 -10.89
CA TRP A 395 24.02 -3.17 -10.32
C TRP A 395 24.11 -3.57 -8.86
N ALA A 396 25.31 -3.97 -8.44
CA ALA A 396 25.65 -4.26 -7.06
C ALA A 396 27.02 -3.67 -6.71
N PHE A 397 27.05 -2.83 -5.68
CA PHE A 397 28.25 -2.12 -5.22
C PHE A 397 28.46 -2.37 -3.73
N GLY A 398 29.67 -2.73 -3.32
CA GLY A 398 30.03 -2.87 -1.90
C GLY A 398 29.21 -3.91 -1.12
N CYS A 399 28.66 -4.91 -1.82
CA CYS A 399 27.76 -5.89 -1.21
C CYS A 399 28.52 -7.03 -0.55
N TRP A 400 27.92 -7.64 0.48
CA TRP A 400 28.50 -8.71 1.30
C TRP A 400 27.61 -9.96 1.30
N GLY A 401 28.19 -11.13 1.04
CA GLY A 401 27.47 -12.40 0.99
C GLY A 401 28.09 -13.38 -0.01
N GLU A 402 27.36 -14.45 -0.32
CA GLU A 402 27.59 -15.22 -1.55
C GLU A 402 26.97 -14.48 -2.75
N PHE A 403 27.62 -14.52 -3.91
CA PHE A 403 27.20 -13.74 -5.07
C PHE A 403 26.73 -14.63 -6.22
N ALA A 404 25.64 -14.25 -6.87
CA ALA A 404 25.10 -14.93 -8.05
C ALA A 404 24.58 -13.93 -9.09
N GLY A 405 24.57 -14.34 -10.36
CA GLY A 405 24.03 -13.56 -11.48
C GLY A 405 25.06 -12.74 -12.26
N ASP A 406 24.66 -12.32 -13.45
CA ASP A 406 25.47 -11.64 -14.48
C ASP A 406 25.30 -10.11 -14.50
N GLY A 407 24.81 -9.55 -13.39
CA GLY A 407 24.71 -8.12 -13.11
C GLY A 407 26.06 -7.40 -13.12
N ILE A 408 26.03 -6.07 -12.97
CA ILE A 408 27.26 -5.28 -12.85
C ILE A 408 27.71 -5.25 -11.39
N TRP A 409 28.86 -5.86 -11.11
CA TRP A 409 29.42 -5.95 -9.75
C TRP A 409 30.66 -5.05 -9.59
N ARG A 410 30.75 -4.34 -8.47
CA ARG A 410 31.95 -3.56 -8.09
C ARG A 410 32.19 -3.63 -6.58
N HIS A 411 33.45 -3.83 -6.19
CA HIS A 411 33.90 -3.79 -4.79
C HIS A 411 33.14 -4.74 -3.84
N SER A 412 32.78 -5.95 -4.30
CA SER A 412 32.17 -6.98 -3.44
C SER A 412 33.08 -7.29 -2.23
N ASN A 413 32.46 -7.53 -1.07
CA ASN A 413 33.14 -7.71 0.22
C ASN A 413 34.09 -6.55 0.59
N SER A 414 33.68 -5.33 0.25
CA SER A 414 34.39 -4.11 0.63
C SER A 414 33.40 -2.98 0.90
N PHE A 415 33.85 -1.94 1.59
CA PHE A 415 33.08 -0.72 1.81
C PHE A 415 33.34 0.27 0.68
N VAL A 416 32.29 0.97 0.24
CA VAL A 416 32.36 1.98 -0.84
C VAL A 416 31.96 3.36 -0.34
N LYS A 417 32.35 4.39 -1.10
CA LYS A 417 31.88 5.77 -0.90
C LYS A 417 31.01 6.19 -2.09
N PRO A 418 29.95 6.99 -1.88
CA PRO A 418 29.45 7.48 -0.59
C PRO A 418 28.85 6.36 0.28
N ALA A 419 28.70 6.61 1.58
CA ALA A 419 28.16 5.61 2.52
C ALA A 419 26.69 5.26 2.23
N SER A 420 25.94 6.18 1.63
CA SER A 420 24.60 5.94 1.09
C SER A 420 24.50 6.64 -0.25
N LEU A 421 24.07 5.89 -1.27
CA LEU A 421 23.79 6.44 -2.59
C LEU A 421 22.54 7.32 -2.55
N TYR A 422 21.51 6.92 -1.81
CA TYR A 422 20.29 7.70 -1.64
C TYR A 422 20.58 9.08 -1.06
N LEU A 423 21.39 9.17 0.01
CA LEU A 423 21.73 10.46 0.61
C LEU A 423 22.57 11.35 -0.30
N SER A 424 23.47 10.76 -1.09
CA SER A 424 24.21 11.52 -2.10
C SER A 424 23.27 12.10 -3.14
N GLN A 425 22.37 11.29 -3.68
CA GLN A 425 21.35 11.73 -4.65
C GLN A 425 20.37 12.75 -4.05
N LEU A 426 20.03 12.63 -2.76
CA LEU A 426 19.23 13.61 -2.05
C LEU A 426 19.97 14.95 -1.92
N ALA A 427 21.26 14.91 -1.60
CA ALA A 427 22.10 16.11 -1.53
C ALA A 427 22.25 16.78 -2.90
N ASP A 428 22.41 16.01 -3.98
CA ASP A 428 22.50 16.53 -5.34
C ASP A 428 21.20 17.24 -5.76
N ARG A 429 20.03 16.71 -5.34
CA ARG A 429 18.72 17.28 -5.69
C ARG A 429 18.31 18.46 -4.82
N LEU A 430 18.49 18.37 -3.50
CA LEU A 430 17.92 19.29 -2.51
C LEU A 430 18.97 20.00 -1.64
N GLY A 431 20.26 19.75 -1.88
CA GLY A 431 21.36 20.30 -1.10
C GLY A 431 21.74 19.46 0.13
N SER A 432 22.94 19.71 0.64
CA SER A 432 23.52 18.95 1.76
C SER A 432 22.73 19.05 3.07
N GLU A 433 22.05 20.19 3.32
CA GLU A 433 21.20 20.36 4.50
C GLU A 433 19.98 19.45 4.48
N ALA A 434 19.38 19.20 3.31
CA ALA A 434 18.28 18.24 3.19
C ALA A 434 18.77 16.81 3.50
N ALA A 435 19.95 16.43 2.99
CA ALA A 435 20.55 15.13 3.27
C ALA A 435 20.91 14.94 4.75
N LYS A 436 21.41 15.99 5.44
CA LYS A 436 21.72 15.95 6.87
C LYS A 436 20.50 15.72 7.77
N ARG A 437 19.28 16.04 7.30
CA ARG A 437 18.03 15.74 8.04
C ARG A 437 17.78 14.24 8.15
N ILE A 438 18.34 13.43 7.25
CA ILE A 438 18.29 11.98 7.35
C ILE A 438 19.55 11.48 8.06
N GLN A 439 19.38 11.14 9.33
CA GLN A 439 20.46 10.61 10.16
C GLN A 439 20.49 9.09 10.07
N LEU A 440 21.46 8.52 9.36
CA LEU A 440 21.67 7.07 9.33
C LEU A 440 22.37 6.60 10.62
N MET A 441 21.97 5.43 11.11
CA MET A 441 22.72 4.69 12.12
C MET A 441 24.14 4.42 11.60
N GLN A 442 25.15 4.78 12.39
CA GLN A 442 26.54 4.57 12.02
C GLN A 442 26.97 3.15 12.36
N PHE A 443 27.51 2.42 11.38
CA PHE A 443 28.20 1.15 11.60
C PHE A 443 29.71 1.38 11.69
N SER A 444 30.43 0.57 12.47
CA SER A 444 31.90 0.64 12.48
C SER A 444 32.44 0.13 11.14
N THR A 445 32.83 1.04 10.25
CA THR A 445 33.42 0.68 8.94
C THR A 445 34.93 0.41 9.01
N SER A 446 35.55 0.53 10.18
CA SER A 446 36.99 0.31 10.34
C SER A 446 37.29 -1.19 10.45
N SER A 447 37.42 -1.86 9.30
CA SER A 447 38.04 -3.18 9.24
C SER A 447 39.50 -3.01 8.81
N ALA A 448 40.45 -3.46 9.63
CA ALA A 448 41.86 -3.56 9.26
C ALA A 448 42.19 -5.04 9.06
N THR A 449 42.60 -5.41 7.85
CA THR A 449 43.06 -6.78 7.55
C THR A 449 44.45 -7.07 8.11
N ASN A 450 45.21 -6.03 8.45
CA ASN A 450 46.50 -6.11 9.16
C ASN A 450 46.60 -4.97 10.21
N PRO A 451 45.90 -5.08 11.35
CA PRO A 451 45.88 -4.02 12.36
C PRO A 451 47.23 -3.93 13.08
N THR A 452 47.67 -2.71 13.37
CA THR A 452 48.75 -2.49 14.35
C THR A 452 48.33 -3.03 15.72
N VAL A 453 49.27 -3.32 16.61
CA VAL A 453 48.98 -3.79 17.99
C VAL A 453 48.00 -2.86 18.71
N LYS A 454 48.15 -1.53 18.53
CA LYS A 454 47.24 -0.53 19.08
C LYS A 454 45.83 -0.65 18.51
N GLN A 455 45.69 -0.72 17.19
CA GLN A 455 44.40 -0.90 16.53
C GLN A 455 43.73 -2.23 16.90
N ALA A 456 44.51 -3.31 17.04
CA ALA A 456 44.00 -4.60 17.48
C ALA A 456 43.46 -4.54 18.92
N ALA A 457 44.16 -3.83 19.82
CA ALA A 457 43.69 -3.60 21.19
C ALA A 457 42.41 -2.75 21.24
N GLU A 458 42.31 -1.73 20.39
CA GLU A 458 41.10 -0.90 20.23
C GLU A 458 39.92 -1.74 19.71
N LEU A 459 40.11 -2.54 18.64
CA LEU A 459 39.09 -3.44 18.11
C LEU A 459 38.66 -4.52 19.13
N THR A 460 39.60 -5.07 19.90
CA THR A 460 39.31 -6.04 20.97
C THR A 460 38.53 -5.41 22.12
N THR A 461 38.81 -4.16 22.45
CA THR A 461 38.05 -3.44 23.47
C THR A 461 36.65 -3.10 22.96
N ALA A 462 36.53 -2.70 21.70
CA ALA A 462 35.25 -2.41 21.04
C ALA A 462 34.36 -3.66 20.93
N SER A 463 34.93 -4.84 20.64
CA SER A 463 34.17 -6.09 20.51
C SER A 463 33.50 -6.57 21.81
N ARG A 464 33.95 -6.07 22.97
CA ARG A 464 33.30 -6.32 24.27
C ARG A 464 31.94 -5.61 24.41
N LYS A 465 31.65 -4.64 23.54
CA LYS A 465 30.36 -3.95 23.49
C LYS A 465 29.53 -4.56 22.35
N PRO A 466 28.28 -4.98 22.60
CA PRO A 466 27.39 -5.41 21.54
C PRO A 466 27.28 -4.33 20.45
N ALA A 467 27.34 -4.73 19.18
CA ALA A 467 27.18 -3.80 18.08
C ALA A 467 25.78 -3.15 18.12
N PRO A 468 25.66 -1.85 17.81
CA PRO A 468 24.36 -1.19 17.69
C PRO A 468 23.43 -1.95 16.74
N GLN A 469 22.19 -2.15 17.17
CA GLN A 469 21.16 -2.84 16.39
C GLN A 469 20.19 -1.82 15.80
N LEU A 470 19.79 -2.00 14.53
CA LEU A 470 18.82 -1.11 13.90
C LEU A 470 17.48 -1.12 14.65
N ALA A 471 17.05 -2.27 15.18
CA ALA A 471 15.85 -2.37 16.00
C ALA A 471 15.90 -1.44 17.22
N SER A 472 17.02 -1.41 17.94
CA SER A 472 17.23 -0.50 19.09
C SER A 472 17.28 0.95 18.63
N TYR A 473 17.93 1.23 17.50
CA TYR A 473 17.94 2.56 16.91
C TYR A 473 16.50 3.01 16.60
N ILE A 474 15.70 2.20 15.92
CA ILE A 474 14.28 2.50 15.66
C ILE A 474 13.51 2.72 16.96
N ALA A 475 13.67 1.86 17.97
CA ALA A 475 13.00 2.01 19.28
C ALA A 475 13.26 3.39 19.94
N GLU A 476 14.40 4.01 19.68
CA GLU A 476 14.77 5.34 20.18
C GLU A 476 14.43 6.51 19.22
N ALA A 477 13.71 6.24 18.12
CA ALA A 477 13.38 7.26 17.12
C ALA A 477 12.63 8.46 17.71
N SER A 478 11.74 8.25 18.68
CA SER A 478 11.01 9.33 19.35
C SER A 478 11.90 10.26 20.17
N LYS A 479 13.08 9.81 20.61
CA LYS A 479 14.08 10.65 21.29
C LYS A 479 14.86 11.51 20.28
N ARG A 480 15.16 10.95 19.11
CA ARG A 480 15.93 11.65 18.06
C ARG A 480 15.07 12.61 17.26
N ASN A 481 13.86 12.17 16.91
CA ASN A 481 12.90 12.88 16.08
C ASN A 481 11.55 12.92 16.82
N SER A 482 11.44 13.75 17.85
CA SER A 482 10.23 13.80 18.68
C SER A 482 9.01 14.27 17.88
N ILE A 483 7.90 13.56 18.01
CA ILE A 483 6.59 13.95 17.46
C ILE A 483 5.76 14.55 18.59
N SER A 484 5.24 15.75 18.40
CA SER A 484 4.45 16.43 19.43
C SER A 484 3.17 15.66 19.76
N ALA A 485 3.09 15.24 21.03
CA ALA A 485 2.00 14.47 21.61
C ALA A 485 1.19 15.28 22.64
N ASN A 486 1.39 16.61 22.70
CA ASN A 486 0.63 17.49 23.58
C ASN A 486 -0.77 17.75 22.99
N ALA A 487 -1.81 17.57 23.81
CA ALA A 487 -3.19 17.79 23.41
C ALA A 487 -3.54 19.29 23.27
N GLY A 488 -2.90 20.19 24.01
CA GLY A 488 -3.20 21.63 24.00
C GLY A 488 -4.71 21.89 24.19
N ASP A 489 -5.27 22.77 23.36
CA ASP A 489 -6.70 23.11 23.34
C ASP A 489 -7.53 22.23 22.38
N ALA A 490 -7.02 21.04 22.04
CA ALA A 490 -7.75 20.13 21.16
C ALA A 490 -9.08 19.69 21.80
N LYS A 491 -10.16 19.76 21.02
CA LYS A 491 -11.48 19.31 21.47
C LYS A 491 -11.45 17.87 21.96
N THR A 492 -12.30 17.56 22.92
CA THR A 492 -12.54 16.18 23.31
C THR A 492 -13.47 15.50 22.32
N LEU A 493 -13.45 14.17 22.30
CA LEU A 493 -14.43 13.41 21.55
C LEU A 493 -15.81 13.62 22.14
N GLU A 494 -15.94 13.74 23.47
CA GLU A 494 -17.21 14.05 24.12
C GLU A 494 -17.76 15.40 23.65
N GLU A 495 -16.91 16.42 23.50
CA GLU A 495 -17.28 17.75 23.00
C GLU A 495 -17.68 17.74 21.52
N VAL A 496 -17.07 16.87 20.73
CA VAL A 496 -17.38 16.69 19.32
C VAL A 496 -18.64 15.83 19.11
N SER A 497 -18.99 14.99 20.08
CA SER A 497 -20.10 14.05 20.02
C SER A 497 -21.40 14.59 20.65
N GLY A 498 -21.59 15.92 20.70
CA GLY A 498 -22.82 16.55 21.18
C GLY A 498 -24.07 16.00 20.46
N GLU A 499 -25.07 15.62 21.27
CA GLU A 499 -26.29 14.86 20.95
C GLU A 499 -26.13 13.34 20.79
N ARG A 500 -26.24 12.66 21.94
CA ARG A 500 -26.47 11.21 22.04
C ARG A 500 -27.79 10.84 21.36
N SER A 501 -27.73 9.94 20.38
CA SER A 501 -28.76 8.90 20.25
C SER A 501 -28.29 7.66 21.00
N GLN A 502 -29.08 7.26 22.00
CA GLN A 502 -28.93 6.00 22.70
C GLN A 502 -29.01 4.87 21.66
N THR A 503 -28.14 3.87 21.81
CA THR A 503 -28.21 2.61 21.06
C THR A 503 -29.60 2.01 21.25
N PRO A 504 -30.43 1.85 20.20
CA PRO A 504 -31.61 1.02 20.31
C PRO A 504 -31.14 -0.43 20.44
N GLU A 505 -31.72 -1.16 21.37
CA GLU A 505 -31.64 -2.62 21.35
C GLU A 505 -32.13 -3.14 19.99
N SER A 506 -31.27 -3.96 19.38
CA SER A 506 -31.55 -4.97 18.35
C SER A 506 -33.01 -5.02 17.89
N GLY A 507 -33.29 -4.43 16.72
CA GLY A 507 -34.49 -4.76 15.94
C GLY A 507 -34.64 -6.27 15.78
N ALA A 508 -35.89 -6.73 15.69
CA ALA A 508 -36.27 -8.14 15.71
C ALA A 508 -35.31 -9.00 14.87
N LYS A 509 -34.51 -9.84 15.55
CA LYS A 509 -33.70 -10.87 14.91
C LYS A 509 -34.65 -11.81 14.21
N LYS A 510 -34.61 -11.85 12.88
CA LYS A 510 -35.32 -12.87 12.12
C LYS A 510 -34.80 -14.23 12.56
N GLU A 511 -35.71 -15.14 12.87
CA GLU A 511 -35.36 -16.47 13.36
C GLU A 511 -34.95 -17.33 12.16
N LEU A 512 -33.65 -17.56 12.02
CA LEU A 512 -33.10 -18.54 11.10
C LEU A 512 -33.14 -19.91 11.76
N SER A 513 -33.93 -20.82 11.20
CA SER A 513 -34.10 -22.17 11.74
C SER A 513 -34.00 -23.21 10.62
N LEU A 514 -33.52 -24.40 11.00
CA LEU A 514 -33.37 -25.54 10.09
C LEU A 514 -34.51 -26.53 10.37
N ILE A 515 -35.56 -26.50 9.55
CA ILE A 515 -36.76 -27.33 9.74
C ILE A 515 -36.78 -28.40 8.66
N ASN A 516 -36.67 -29.67 9.05
CA ASN A 516 -36.65 -30.82 8.15
C ASN A 516 -35.61 -30.71 7.01
N GLY A 517 -34.43 -30.16 7.32
CA GLY A 517 -33.34 -29.96 6.35
C GLY A 517 -33.47 -28.70 5.47
N TRP A 518 -34.55 -27.93 5.62
CA TRP A 518 -34.75 -26.67 4.91
C TRP A 518 -34.39 -25.50 5.81
N LEU A 519 -33.56 -24.57 5.29
CA LEU A 519 -33.31 -23.31 5.97
C LEU A 519 -34.55 -22.43 5.83
N THR A 520 -35.10 -21.99 6.95
CA THR A 520 -36.27 -21.11 7.01
C THR A 520 -35.94 -19.85 7.79
N CYS A 521 -36.62 -18.75 7.43
CA CYS A 521 -36.51 -17.47 8.09
C CYS A 521 -37.93 -17.03 8.46
N ASP A 522 -38.21 -16.92 9.77
CA ASP A 522 -39.55 -16.65 10.31
C ASP A 522 -40.61 -17.63 9.78
N GLY A 523 -40.27 -18.93 9.76
CA GLY A 523 -41.17 -20.02 9.34
C GLY A 523 -41.42 -20.12 7.83
N ARG A 524 -40.77 -19.27 7.00
CA ARG A 524 -40.85 -19.36 5.54
C ARG A 524 -39.58 -19.93 4.94
N LEU A 525 -39.74 -20.78 3.92
CA LEU A 525 -38.62 -21.35 3.19
C LEU A 525 -37.71 -20.24 2.66
N PHE A 526 -36.44 -20.27 3.05
CA PHE A 526 -35.46 -19.27 2.64
C PHE A 526 -34.96 -19.60 1.24
N THR A 527 -35.70 -19.13 0.22
CA THR A 527 -35.34 -19.29 -1.19
C THR A 527 -34.70 -18.04 -1.75
N GLY A 528 -33.66 -18.20 -2.59
CA GLY A 528 -33.01 -17.11 -3.31
C GLY A 528 -32.75 -17.45 -4.77
N ARG A 529 -32.18 -16.51 -5.52
CA ARG A 529 -31.65 -16.76 -6.87
C ARG A 529 -30.19 -17.21 -6.77
N SER A 530 -29.75 -18.08 -7.68
CA SER A 530 -28.34 -18.40 -7.86
C SER A 530 -27.65 -17.35 -8.73
N ALA A 531 -26.45 -16.95 -8.35
CA ALA A 531 -25.55 -16.18 -9.19
C ALA A 531 -24.33 -17.06 -9.51
N GLY A 532 -23.85 -17.04 -10.75
CA GLY A 532 -22.60 -17.69 -11.10
C GLY A 532 -21.45 -17.01 -10.39
N VAL A 533 -20.59 -17.78 -9.72
CA VAL A 533 -19.36 -17.27 -9.10
C VAL A 533 -18.27 -17.26 -10.17
N ALA A 534 -17.61 -16.12 -10.36
CA ALA A 534 -16.46 -16.07 -11.26
C ALA A 534 -15.29 -16.88 -10.68
N TRP A 535 -14.88 -17.92 -11.42
CA TRP A 535 -13.75 -18.77 -11.03
C TRP A 535 -12.46 -17.96 -10.86
N TRP A 536 -11.71 -18.30 -9.82
CA TRP A 536 -10.42 -17.68 -9.54
C TRP A 536 -9.41 -17.98 -10.65
N ARG A 537 -8.93 -16.94 -11.34
CA ARG A 537 -7.97 -17.08 -12.46
C ARG A 537 -6.51 -17.21 -12.02
N GLY A 538 -6.23 -17.17 -10.71
CA GLY A 538 -4.88 -17.42 -10.19
C GLY A 538 -3.89 -16.27 -10.31
N ASN A 539 -4.33 -15.07 -10.71
CA ASN A 539 -3.49 -13.88 -10.78
C ASN A 539 -4.26 -12.64 -10.29
N ILE A 540 -3.53 -11.60 -9.85
CA ILE A 540 -4.08 -10.34 -9.29
C ILE A 540 -3.54 -9.10 -10.02
N ARG A 541 -3.13 -9.25 -11.28
CA ARG A 541 -2.48 -8.15 -11.99
C ARG A 541 -3.47 -6.99 -12.16
N PRO A 542 -3.06 -5.74 -11.86
CA PRO A 542 -3.99 -4.61 -11.85
C PRO A 542 -4.76 -4.42 -13.16
N SER A 543 -4.10 -4.59 -14.31
CA SER A 543 -4.72 -4.46 -15.63
C SER A 543 -5.69 -5.60 -15.99
N GLU A 544 -5.52 -6.78 -15.39
CA GLU A 544 -6.36 -7.95 -15.67
C GLU A 544 -7.51 -8.09 -14.66
N ALA A 545 -7.33 -7.62 -13.42
CA ALA A 545 -8.26 -7.80 -12.31
C ALA A 545 -9.71 -7.43 -12.66
N PRO A 546 -10.01 -6.25 -13.25
CA PRO A 546 -11.38 -5.87 -13.57
C PRO A 546 -12.12 -6.88 -14.48
N SER A 547 -11.39 -7.64 -15.30
CA SER A 547 -11.97 -8.65 -16.21
C SER A 547 -12.42 -9.94 -15.51
N PHE A 548 -12.08 -10.13 -14.23
CA PHE A 548 -12.39 -11.36 -13.50
C PHE A 548 -13.82 -11.41 -12.99
N GLY A 549 -14.58 -10.32 -13.11
CA GLY A 549 -15.95 -10.21 -12.64
C GLY A 549 -16.08 -10.33 -11.12
N GLN A 550 -17.33 -10.31 -10.66
CA GLN A 550 -17.71 -10.41 -9.25
C GLN A 550 -17.43 -11.81 -8.70
N GLY A 551 -16.86 -11.87 -7.50
CA GLY A 551 -16.61 -13.09 -6.75
C GLY A 551 -16.77 -12.84 -5.25
N VAL A 552 -17.99 -12.97 -4.74
CA VAL A 552 -18.35 -12.68 -3.33
C VAL A 552 -17.54 -13.51 -2.32
N THR A 553 -17.00 -14.67 -2.74
CA THR A 553 -16.13 -15.54 -1.94
C THR A 553 -14.63 -15.32 -2.18
N ARG A 554 -14.27 -14.40 -3.08
CA ARG A 554 -12.89 -14.09 -3.43
C ARG A 554 -12.29 -13.18 -2.36
N PHE A 555 -11.10 -13.54 -1.90
CA PHE A 555 -10.32 -12.72 -1.00
C PHE A 555 -8.95 -12.49 -1.62
N VAL A 556 -8.64 -11.23 -1.86
CA VAL A 556 -7.31 -10.78 -2.28
C VAL A 556 -6.72 -9.94 -1.14
N PRO A 557 -5.62 -10.41 -0.52
CA PRO A 557 -5.03 -9.77 0.65
C PRO A 557 -4.80 -8.27 0.48
N GLY A 558 -5.41 -7.46 1.35
CA GLY A 558 -5.22 -6.00 1.40
C GLY A 558 -5.77 -5.22 0.20
N ARG A 559 -6.50 -5.87 -0.71
CA ARG A 559 -7.01 -5.25 -1.93
C ARG A 559 -8.51 -5.35 -2.01
N ILE A 560 -9.17 -4.22 -2.25
CA ILE A 560 -10.62 -4.10 -2.38
C ILE A 560 -10.94 -3.48 -3.74
N GLY A 561 -11.91 -4.04 -4.45
CA GLY A 561 -12.38 -3.51 -5.73
C GLY A 561 -12.75 -4.61 -6.74
N PRO A 562 -13.23 -4.20 -7.94
CA PRO A 562 -13.65 -5.13 -8.98
C PRO A 562 -12.54 -6.11 -9.34
N GLY A 563 -12.85 -7.41 -9.31
CA GLY A 563 -11.86 -8.44 -9.60
C GLY A 563 -10.96 -8.86 -8.43
N LEU A 564 -10.96 -8.09 -7.34
CA LEU A 564 -10.12 -8.29 -6.15
C LEU A 564 -10.98 -8.81 -4.98
N THR A 565 -10.84 -8.27 -3.77
CA THR A 565 -11.86 -8.49 -2.72
C THR A 565 -13.03 -7.55 -3.00
N ASP A 566 -14.20 -8.12 -3.25
CA ASP A 566 -15.41 -7.36 -3.45
C ASP A 566 -15.79 -6.57 -2.19
N ASP A 567 -16.15 -5.28 -2.36
CA ASP A 567 -16.76 -4.50 -1.29
C ASP A 567 -18.27 -4.76 -1.30
N LEU A 568 -18.75 -5.46 -0.26
CA LEU A 568 -20.15 -5.90 -0.19
C LEU A 568 -21.11 -4.73 -0.04
N ASP A 569 -20.70 -3.63 0.60
CA ASP A 569 -21.54 -2.46 0.76
C ASP A 569 -21.74 -1.79 -0.61
N VAL A 570 -20.64 -1.61 -1.36
CA VAL A 570 -20.69 -1.05 -2.72
C VAL A 570 -21.53 -1.93 -3.64
N LEU A 571 -21.34 -3.25 -3.60
CA LEU A 571 -22.11 -4.17 -4.44
C LEU A 571 -23.59 -4.21 -4.06
N PHE A 572 -23.92 -4.15 -2.78
CA PHE A 572 -25.30 -4.20 -2.33
C PHE A 572 -26.04 -2.92 -2.70
N TYR A 573 -25.46 -1.74 -2.42
CA TYR A 573 -26.13 -0.45 -2.62
C TYR A 573 -26.01 0.11 -4.04
N ASP A 574 -25.36 -0.58 -4.97
CA ASP A 574 -25.27 -0.19 -6.38
C ASP A 574 -26.65 -0.15 -7.08
N VAL A 575 -27.13 1.08 -7.31
CA VAL A 575 -28.40 1.40 -7.98
C VAL A 575 -28.31 1.46 -9.50
N ASN A 576 -27.12 1.29 -10.07
CA ASN A 576 -26.90 1.24 -11.52
C ASN A 576 -27.00 -0.19 -12.06
N HIS A 577 -26.87 -1.20 -11.20
CA HIS A 577 -27.04 -2.59 -11.62
C HIS A 577 -28.50 -2.91 -11.97
N PRO A 578 -28.81 -3.32 -13.22
CA PRO A 578 -30.19 -3.40 -13.72
C PRO A 578 -31.09 -4.39 -12.97
N VAL A 579 -30.51 -5.48 -12.44
CA VAL A 579 -31.26 -6.44 -11.60
C VAL A 579 -31.45 -5.91 -10.17
N ARG A 580 -30.39 -5.48 -9.48
CA ARG A 580 -30.47 -4.98 -8.09
C ARG A 580 -31.32 -3.72 -7.99
N ARG A 581 -31.18 -2.76 -8.90
CA ARG A 581 -32.04 -1.57 -8.98
C ARG A 581 -33.53 -1.93 -8.93
N ARG A 582 -33.95 -2.90 -9.75
CA ARG A 582 -35.35 -3.39 -9.75
C ARG A 582 -35.74 -4.07 -8.43
N LEU A 583 -34.84 -4.86 -7.84
CA LEU A 583 -35.09 -5.52 -6.55
C LEU A 583 -35.19 -4.52 -5.40
N HIS A 584 -34.28 -3.54 -5.33
CA HIS A 584 -34.33 -2.44 -4.36
C HIS A 584 -35.62 -1.65 -4.50
N ARG A 585 -35.99 -1.25 -5.73
CA ARG A 585 -37.28 -0.57 -5.99
C ARG A 585 -38.47 -1.39 -5.49
N SER A 586 -38.48 -2.69 -5.81
CA SER A 586 -39.56 -3.60 -5.40
C SER A 586 -39.61 -3.79 -3.89
N TYR A 587 -38.45 -3.86 -3.22
CA TYR A 587 -38.35 -3.97 -1.78
C TYR A 587 -38.88 -2.72 -1.09
N ILE A 588 -38.41 -1.53 -1.49
CA ILE A 588 -38.87 -0.23 -0.98
C ILE A 588 -40.39 -0.14 -1.14
N ARG A 589 -40.90 -0.38 -2.34
CA ARG A 589 -42.34 -0.35 -2.60
C ARG A 589 -43.10 -1.35 -1.75
N LYS A 590 -42.62 -2.58 -1.61
CA LYS A 590 -43.28 -3.58 -0.74
C LYS A 590 -43.34 -3.09 0.71
N CYS A 591 -42.29 -2.46 1.21
CA CYS A 591 -42.29 -1.86 2.54
C CYS A 591 -43.36 -0.77 2.68
N LEU A 592 -43.52 0.09 1.67
CA LEU A 592 -44.57 1.12 1.66
C LEU A 592 -45.99 0.51 1.58
N HIS A 593 -46.23 -0.40 0.64
CA HIS A 593 -47.53 -1.05 0.45
C HIS A 593 -48.02 -1.81 1.69
N ASN A 594 -47.11 -2.44 2.45
CA ASN A 594 -47.46 -3.16 3.68
C ASN A 594 -48.13 -2.26 4.73
N PHE A 595 -47.94 -0.94 4.64
CA PHE A 595 -48.47 0.04 5.60
C PHE A 595 -49.39 1.08 4.94
N ALA A 596 -49.78 0.90 3.69
CA ALA A 596 -50.55 1.90 2.94
C ALA A 596 -51.92 2.21 3.57
N GLU A 597 -52.56 1.22 4.17
CA GLU A 597 -53.88 1.35 4.82
C GLU A 597 -53.78 1.76 6.30
N ASN A 598 -52.57 1.94 6.84
CA ASN A 598 -52.36 2.26 8.24
C ASN A 598 -52.24 3.78 8.43
N SER A 599 -53.16 4.36 9.22
CA SER A 599 -53.02 5.74 9.70
C SER A 599 -51.88 5.86 10.72
N ASN A 600 -51.18 7.00 10.72
CA ASN A 600 -50.12 7.36 11.69
C ASN A 600 -48.82 6.54 11.59
N VAL A 601 -48.48 6.02 10.41
CA VAL A 601 -47.16 5.38 10.17
C VAL A 601 -46.13 6.43 9.77
N ILE A 602 -45.01 6.50 10.49
CA ILE A 602 -43.88 7.37 10.17
C ILE A 602 -42.74 6.50 9.63
N GLN A 603 -42.39 6.67 8.36
CA GLN A 603 -41.22 6.03 7.76
C GLN A 603 -39.99 6.94 7.97
N LEU A 604 -39.00 6.45 8.71
CA LEU A 604 -37.78 7.21 9.02
C LEU A 604 -36.59 6.60 8.30
N THR A 605 -35.76 7.46 7.69
CA THR A 605 -34.42 7.09 7.22
C THR A 605 -33.42 7.24 8.38
N GLY A 606 -33.37 6.25 9.26
CA GLY A 606 -32.40 6.21 10.36
C GLY A 606 -30.98 5.94 9.85
N ALA A 607 -29.97 6.57 10.46
CA ALA A 607 -28.55 6.46 10.07
C ALA A 607 -28.01 5.00 10.02
N GLU A 608 -28.64 4.08 10.75
CA GLU A 608 -28.28 2.65 10.77
C GLU A 608 -28.88 1.83 9.60
N PHE A 609 -29.86 2.39 8.88
CA PHE A 609 -30.55 1.76 7.76
C PHE A 609 -30.36 2.52 6.44
N THR A 610 -29.55 3.58 6.46
CA THR A 610 -29.27 4.41 5.30
C THR A 610 -28.03 3.91 4.57
N GLY A 611 -28.18 3.59 3.29
CA GLY A 611 -27.05 3.34 2.38
C GLY A 611 -26.27 4.63 2.03
N PRO A 612 -25.29 4.54 1.12
CA PRO A 612 -24.60 5.70 0.55
C PRO A 612 -25.58 6.74 -0.02
N LEU A 613 -25.14 8.00 -0.15
CA LEU A 613 -25.96 9.12 -0.62
C LEU A 613 -26.78 8.79 -1.89
N GLU A 614 -26.14 8.17 -2.87
CA GLU A 614 -26.76 7.76 -4.14
C GLU A 614 -27.91 6.75 -3.93
N PHE A 615 -27.77 5.85 -2.96
CA PHE A 615 -28.83 4.90 -2.60
C PHE A 615 -29.97 5.59 -1.86
N ILE A 616 -29.67 6.60 -1.03
CA ILE A 616 -30.70 7.39 -0.35
C ILE A 616 -31.49 8.25 -1.33
N GLN A 617 -30.81 8.88 -2.29
CA GLN A 617 -31.48 9.58 -3.38
C GLN A 617 -32.40 8.62 -4.14
N PHE A 618 -31.88 7.47 -4.55
CA PHE A 618 -32.69 6.43 -5.19
C PHE A 618 -33.88 5.95 -4.34
N TRP A 619 -33.70 5.83 -3.02
CA TRP A 619 -34.77 5.47 -2.08
C TRP A 619 -35.87 6.52 -2.07
N LEU A 620 -35.51 7.79 -1.90
CA LEU A 620 -36.44 8.92 -1.88
C LEU A 620 -37.14 9.11 -3.23
N ASP A 621 -36.42 8.96 -4.34
CA ASP A 621 -36.99 8.96 -5.69
C ASP A 621 -38.03 7.83 -5.83
N THR A 622 -37.71 6.63 -5.33
CA THR A 622 -38.65 5.48 -5.38
C THR A 622 -39.91 5.71 -4.54
N VAL A 623 -39.80 6.39 -3.39
CA VAL A 623 -40.94 6.79 -2.56
C VAL A 623 -41.78 7.82 -3.30
N THR A 624 -41.14 8.84 -3.88
CA THR A 624 -41.81 9.90 -4.67
C THR A 624 -42.58 9.29 -5.85
N ASP A 625 -41.96 8.37 -6.59
CA ASP A 625 -42.63 7.64 -7.67
C ASP A 625 -43.82 6.82 -7.17
N TRP A 626 -43.73 6.25 -5.96
CA TRP A 626 -44.81 5.43 -5.38
C TRP A 626 -46.00 6.27 -4.91
N GLU A 627 -45.76 7.48 -4.40
CA GLU A 627 -46.85 8.40 -4.00
C GLU A 627 -47.63 8.97 -5.19
N GLN A 628 -47.02 8.99 -6.38
CA GLN A 628 -47.66 9.46 -7.62
C GLN A 628 -48.49 8.39 -8.34
N GLU A 629 -48.30 7.12 -7.99
CA GLU A 629 -49.02 5.95 -8.54
C GLU A 629 -50.27 5.65 -7.71
#